data_AF-I6ZYD6-F1
#
_entry.id   AF-I6ZYD6-F1
#
_cell.length_a   1.000
_cell.length_b   1.000
_cell.length_c   1.000
_cell.angle_alpha   90.00
_cell.angle_beta   90.00
_cell.angle_gamma   90.00
#
_symmetry.space_group_name_H-M   'P 1'
#
loop_
_entity.id
_entity.type
_entity.pdbx_description
1 polymer ?
#
loop_
_entity_poly.entity_id
_entity_poly.type
_entity_poly.pdbx_seq_one_letter_code
_entity_poly.pdbx_strand_id
1 'polypeptide(L)'
;MKRREFINNAAIISAAAFMPADLLGKEAVERNKKNFPNVLEPVRNNGILKEYELFIDIARREIAPGFVIHTLAFNNSVPGPEIRVNRGDNVRVIFRNKTELNHTIHWHGMHAPWRMDGVPYYE
;
A
#
# COMPACT_ATOMS: atom_id res chain seq x y z
N MET A 1 -56.07 -3.22 -4.29
CA MET A 1 -54.75 -2.73 -4.77
C MET A 1 -54.93 -2.13 -6.15
N LYS A 2 -54.53 -0.87 -6.39
CA LYS A 2 -54.79 -0.21 -7.70
C LYS A 2 -53.77 -0.67 -8.73
N ARG A 3 -54.21 -1.03 -9.96
CA ARG A 3 -53.35 -1.49 -11.07
C ARG A 3 -52.15 -0.56 -11.34
N ARG A 4 -52.34 0.76 -11.19
CA ARG A 4 -51.28 1.76 -11.32
C ARG A 4 -50.20 1.64 -10.25
N GLU A 5 -50.57 1.37 -9.00
CA GLU A 5 -49.60 1.17 -7.92
C GLU A 5 -48.80 -0.11 -8.14
N PHE A 6 -49.45 -1.19 -8.58
CA PHE A 6 -48.78 -2.44 -8.89
C PHE A 6 -47.74 -2.29 -10.02
N ILE A 7 -48.12 -1.63 -11.13
CA ILE A 7 -47.20 -1.39 -12.26
C ILE A 7 -46.04 -0.48 -11.86
N ASN A 8 -46.31 0.60 -11.11
CA ASN A 8 -45.27 1.52 -10.64
C ASN A 8 -44.27 0.81 -9.72
N ASN A 9 -44.77 0.00 -8.77
CA ASN A 9 -43.92 -0.73 -7.84
C ASN A 9 -43.12 -1.83 -8.56
N ALA A 10 -43.74 -2.54 -9.50
CA ALA A 10 -43.05 -3.57 -10.30
C ALA A 10 -41.93 -2.97 -11.17
N ALA A 11 -42.16 -1.81 -11.78
CA ALA A 11 -41.16 -1.12 -12.59
C ALA A 11 -39.95 -0.69 -11.75
N ILE A 12 -40.17 -0.13 -10.56
CA ILE A 12 -39.08 0.30 -9.65
C ILE A 12 -38.24 -0.89 -9.18
N ILE A 13 -38.87 -2.01 -8.82
CA ILE A 13 -38.17 -3.22 -8.37
C ILE A 13 -37.32 -3.80 -9.50
N SER A 14 -37.85 -3.85 -10.72
CA SER A 14 -37.09 -4.32 -11.89
C SER A 14 -35.87 -3.44 -12.16
N ALA A 15 -36.01 -2.11 -12.10
CA ALA A 15 -34.90 -1.19 -12.32
C ALA A 15 -33.78 -1.34 -11.27
N ALA A 16 -34.14 -1.57 -10.00
CA ALA A 16 -33.17 -1.82 -8.93
C ALA A 16 -32.45 -3.17 -9.09
N ALA A 17 -33.14 -4.21 -9.57
CA ALA A 17 -32.55 -5.54 -9.80
C ALA A 17 -31.56 -5.57 -10.97
N PHE A 18 -31.69 -4.65 -11.93
CA PHE A 18 -30.75 -4.48 -13.04
C PHE A 18 -29.66 -3.43 -12.78
N MET A 19 -29.58 -2.85 -11.57
CA MET A 19 -28.42 -2.04 -11.22
C MET A 19 -27.18 -2.94 -11.14
N PRO A 20 -26.12 -2.67 -11.92
CA PRO A 20 -24.91 -3.47 -11.86
C PRO A 20 -24.28 -3.36 -10.48
N ALA A 21 -23.95 -4.50 -9.86
CA ALA A 21 -23.21 -4.57 -8.60
C ALA A 21 -21.87 -3.78 -8.66
N ASP A 22 -21.33 -3.59 -9.86
CA ASP A 22 -20.13 -2.80 -10.16
C ASP A 22 -20.25 -1.31 -9.80
N LEU A 23 -21.46 -0.77 -9.60
CA LEU A 23 -21.65 0.62 -9.16
C LEU A 23 -21.03 0.83 -7.76
N LEU A 24 -21.13 -0.17 -6.89
CA LEU A 24 -20.46 -0.18 -5.57
C LEU A 24 -19.00 -0.63 -5.66
N GLY A 25 -18.61 -1.37 -6.71
CA GLY A 25 -17.25 -1.86 -6.92
C GLY A 25 -16.24 -0.73 -7.10
N LYS A 26 -16.55 0.26 -7.96
CA LYS A 26 -15.65 1.42 -8.17
C LYS A 26 -15.50 2.25 -6.90
N GLU A 27 -16.62 2.51 -6.21
CA GLU A 27 -16.59 3.29 -4.98
C GLU A 27 -15.84 2.56 -3.86
N ALA A 28 -16.02 1.24 -3.73
CA ALA A 28 -15.28 0.41 -2.79
C ALA A 28 -13.78 0.38 -3.12
N VAL A 29 -13.39 0.29 -4.40
CA VAL A 29 -11.98 0.36 -4.82
C VAL A 29 -11.37 1.72 -4.48
N GLU A 30 -12.04 2.84 -4.79
CA GLU A 30 -11.55 4.18 -4.44
C GLU A 30 -11.46 4.39 -2.92
N ARG A 31 -12.43 3.87 -2.17
CA ARG A 31 -12.40 3.88 -0.70
C ARG A 31 -11.25 3.06 -0.15
N ASN A 32 -10.96 1.91 -0.76
CA ASN A 32 -9.86 1.04 -0.36
C ASN A 32 -8.49 1.57 -0.77
N LYS A 33 -8.38 2.33 -1.88
CA LYS A 33 -7.12 3.00 -2.25
C LYS A 33 -6.57 3.90 -1.14
N LYS A 34 -7.44 4.50 -0.34
CA LYS A 34 -7.03 5.30 0.84
C LYS A 34 -6.45 4.45 1.98
N ASN A 35 -6.73 3.15 1.99
CA ASN A 35 -6.30 2.22 3.02
C ASN A 35 -5.03 1.43 2.63
N PHE A 36 -4.61 1.48 1.36
CA PHE A 36 -3.39 0.84 0.90
C PHE A 36 -2.18 1.74 1.06
N PRO A 37 -0.98 1.18 1.34
CA PRO A 37 0.25 1.95 1.34
C PRO A 37 0.49 2.57 -0.03
N ASN A 38 1.07 3.78 -0.04
CA ASN A 38 1.46 4.45 -1.27
C ASN A 38 2.54 3.64 -2.00
N VAL A 39 2.44 3.55 -3.32
CA VAL A 39 3.51 2.95 -4.15
C VAL A 39 4.72 3.87 -4.13
N LEU A 40 5.90 3.31 -3.81
CA LEU A 40 7.16 3.99 -3.95
C LEU A 40 7.60 3.91 -5.40
N GLU A 41 7.62 5.05 -6.09
CA GLU A 41 8.13 5.13 -7.45
C GLU A 41 9.68 5.06 -7.47
N PRO A 42 10.29 4.39 -8.46
CA PRO A 42 11.73 4.32 -8.56
C PRO A 42 12.32 5.70 -8.93
N VAL A 43 13.39 6.10 -8.25
CA VAL A 43 14.15 7.33 -8.56
C VAL A 43 14.92 7.21 -9.88
N ARG A 44 15.24 5.99 -10.31
CA ARG A 44 15.80 5.70 -11.63
C ARG A 44 15.19 4.43 -12.20
N ASN A 45 14.72 4.51 -13.43
CA ASN A 45 14.22 3.36 -14.18
C ASN A 45 14.72 3.43 -15.63
N ASN A 46 15.53 2.48 -16.04
CA ASN A 46 16.07 2.39 -17.41
C ASN A 46 15.62 1.12 -18.14
N GLY A 47 14.55 0.47 -17.67
CA GLY A 47 14.01 -0.78 -18.24
C GLY A 47 14.73 -2.04 -17.80
N ILE A 48 15.95 -1.94 -17.25
CA ILE A 48 16.72 -3.06 -16.70
C ILE A 48 16.84 -2.93 -15.18
N LEU A 49 17.17 -1.73 -14.71
CA LEU A 49 17.37 -1.40 -13.30
C LEU A 49 16.26 -0.46 -12.82
N LYS A 50 15.61 -0.85 -11.72
CA LYS A 50 14.76 0.01 -10.91
C LYS A 50 15.48 0.32 -9.60
N GLU A 51 15.78 1.60 -9.40
CA GLU A 51 16.38 2.10 -8.17
C GLU A 51 15.34 2.81 -7.30
N TYR A 52 15.30 2.47 -6.03
CA TYR A 52 14.41 3.08 -5.03
C TYR A 52 15.24 3.73 -3.93
N GLU A 53 14.76 4.84 -3.38
CA GLU A 53 15.29 5.42 -2.14
C GLU A 53 14.31 5.17 -1.00
N LEU A 54 14.78 4.48 0.02
CA LEU A 54 14.02 4.16 1.22
C LEU A 54 14.76 4.72 2.42
N PHE A 55 14.07 5.41 3.32
CA PHE A 55 14.64 5.82 4.59
C PHE A 55 13.76 5.39 5.75
N ILE A 56 14.40 5.12 6.89
CA ILE A 56 13.72 4.93 8.16
C ILE A 56 13.97 6.13 9.06
N ASP A 57 12.92 6.58 9.74
CA ASP A 57 12.96 7.70 10.68
C ASP A 57 11.90 7.51 11.78
N ILE A 58 12.01 8.29 12.86
CA ILE A 58 11.00 8.37 13.91
C ILE A 58 9.91 9.35 13.47
N ALA A 59 8.70 8.83 13.25
CA ALA A 59 7.54 9.61 12.86
C ALA A 59 6.49 9.68 13.99
N ARG A 60 5.94 10.88 14.19
CA ARG A 60 4.75 11.10 15.03
C ARG A 60 3.50 10.73 14.23
N ARG A 61 2.62 9.87 14.76
CA ARG A 61 1.38 9.39 14.11
C ARG A 61 0.21 9.43 15.06
N GLU A 62 -0.92 9.95 14.60
CA GLU A 62 -2.20 9.86 15.31
C GLU A 62 -2.95 8.61 14.83
N ILE A 63 -3.16 7.65 15.73
CA ILE A 63 -3.78 6.35 15.40
C ILE A 63 -5.27 6.30 15.76
N ALA A 64 -5.71 7.20 16.63
CA ALA A 64 -7.10 7.46 16.98
C ALA A 64 -7.19 8.92 17.46
N PRO A 65 -8.38 9.55 17.44
CA PRO A 65 -8.53 10.94 17.87
C PRO A 65 -7.91 11.20 19.25
N GLY A 66 -6.88 12.04 19.30
CA GLY A 66 -6.12 12.40 20.51
C GLY A 66 -5.04 11.38 20.94
N PHE A 67 -4.92 10.24 20.27
CA PHE A 67 -3.93 9.20 20.57
C PHE A 67 -2.77 9.29 19.58
N VAL A 68 -1.71 9.96 20.02
CA VAL A 68 -0.50 10.19 19.21
C VAL A 68 0.66 9.36 19.74
N ILE A 69 1.29 8.61 18.84
CA ILE A 69 2.45 7.77 19.10
C ILE A 69 3.68 8.25 18.33
N HIS A 70 4.87 7.93 18.84
CA HIS A 70 6.11 7.97 18.07
C HIS A 70 6.41 6.55 17.62
N THR A 71 6.69 6.37 16.33
CA THR A 71 6.97 5.06 15.74
C THR A 71 8.05 5.17 14.69
N LEU A 72 8.79 4.09 14.47
CA LEU A 72 9.63 3.96 13.29
C LEU A 72 8.75 3.87 12.05
N ALA A 73 9.13 4.59 11.00
CA ALA A 73 8.38 4.67 9.76
C ALA A 73 9.32 4.66 8.56
N PHE A 74 8.93 3.93 7.51
CA PHE A 74 9.60 4.00 6.22
C PHE A 74 9.00 5.13 5.38
N ASN A 75 9.83 6.03 4.86
CA ASN A 75 9.41 7.21 4.09
C ASN A 75 8.24 7.99 4.74
N ASN A 76 8.31 8.20 6.06
CA ASN A 76 7.27 8.86 6.86
C ASN A 76 5.89 8.19 6.83
N SER A 77 5.82 6.90 6.54
CA SER A 77 4.57 6.13 6.50
C SER A 77 4.63 4.86 7.34
N VAL A 78 3.49 4.52 7.95
CA VAL A 78 3.23 3.24 8.62
C VAL A 78 1.83 2.77 8.21
N PRO A 79 1.68 1.65 7.48
CA PRO A 79 2.75 0.83 6.90
C PRO A 79 3.68 1.61 5.97
N GLY A 80 4.90 1.10 5.77
CA GLY A 80 5.84 1.66 4.78
C GLY A 80 5.29 1.61 3.35
N PRO A 81 5.89 2.33 2.41
CA PRO A 81 5.40 2.37 1.04
C PRO A 81 5.59 1.01 0.33
N GLU A 82 4.74 0.73 -0.66
CA GLU A 82 4.81 -0.48 -1.47
C GLU A 82 5.91 -0.36 -2.53
N ILE A 83 6.86 -1.30 -2.55
CA ILE A 83 7.79 -1.46 -3.67
C ILE A 83 7.24 -2.52 -4.61
N ARG A 84 6.82 -2.11 -5.81
CA ARG A 84 6.27 -3.02 -6.84
C ARG A 84 7.25 -3.26 -7.98
N VAL A 85 7.60 -4.53 -8.19
CA VAL A 85 8.56 -4.99 -9.20
C VAL A 85 8.00 -6.17 -9.98
N ASN A 86 8.52 -6.41 -11.18
CA ASN A 86 8.20 -7.54 -12.03
C ASN A 86 9.30 -8.59 -11.96
N ARG A 87 8.95 -9.84 -12.29
CA ARG A 87 9.94 -10.91 -12.46
C ARG A 87 10.95 -10.50 -13.54
N GLY A 88 12.23 -10.57 -13.23
CA GLY A 88 13.33 -10.22 -14.13
C GLY A 88 13.84 -8.78 -13.99
N ASP A 89 13.18 -7.93 -13.19
CA ASP A 89 13.72 -6.60 -12.87
C ASP A 89 15.02 -6.74 -12.06
N ASN A 90 16.05 -5.97 -12.40
CA ASN A 90 17.14 -5.70 -11.47
C ASN A 90 16.70 -4.59 -10.53
N VAL A 91 16.77 -4.84 -9.22
CA VAL A 91 16.26 -3.91 -8.20
C VAL A 91 17.43 -3.45 -7.33
N ARG A 92 17.52 -2.14 -7.12
CA ARG A 92 18.46 -1.55 -6.16
C ARG A 92 17.69 -0.67 -5.18
N VAL A 93 17.84 -0.93 -3.89
CA VAL A 93 17.25 -0.07 -2.85
C VAL A 93 18.37 0.61 -2.09
N ILE A 94 18.41 1.95 -2.18
CA ILE A 94 19.31 2.78 -1.37
C ILE A 94 18.60 3.01 -0.04
N PHE A 95 19.05 2.31 0.99
CA PHE A 95 18.51 2.45 2.34
C PHE A 95 19.28 3.50 3.14
N ARG A 96 18.56 4.49 3.68
CA ARG A 96 19.12 5.55 4.52
C ARG A 96 18.55 5.45 5.93
N ASN A 97 19.42 5.19 6.90
CA ASN A 97 19.06 5.27 8.31
C ASN A 97 19.18 6.72 8.79
N LYS A 98 18.06 7.35 9.18
CA LYS A 98 18.05 8.70 9.76
C LYS A 98 17.96 8.70 11.29
N THR A 99 18.00 7.51 11.90
CA THR A 99 17.94 7.32 13.34
C THR A 99 19.32 7.01 13.90
N GLU A 100 19.44 7.04 15.23
CA GLU A 100 20.65 6.62 15.95
C GLU A 100 20.67 5.10 16.27
N LEU A 101 19.63 4.35 15.86
CA LEU A 101 19.52 2.91 16.12
C LEU A 101 20.11 2.09 14.96
N ASN A 102 20.64 0.91 15.28
CA ASN A 102 21.05 -0.04 14.25
C ASN A 102 19.82 -0.66 13.56
N HIS A 103 19.80 -0.66 12.24
CA HIS A 103 18.70 -1.17 11.43
C HIS A 103 19.20 -2.02 10.26
N THR A 104 18.49 -3.11 9.98
CA THR A 104 18.62 -3.91 8.76
C THR A 104 17.25 -4.09 8.10
N ILE A 105 17.23 -4.48 6.83
CA ILE A 105 16.00 -4.84 6.10
C ILE A 105 16.14 -6.27 5.62
N HIS A 106 15.24 -7.13 6.08
CA HIS A 106 15.09 -8.48 5.54
C HIS A 106 14.01 -8.49 4.46
N TRP A 107 14.35 -9.01 3.27
CA TRP A 107 13.44 -9.09 2.14
C TRP A 107 12.62 -10.38 2.22
N HIS A 108 11.64 -10.40 3.12
CA HIS A 108 10.86 -11.60 3.42
C HIS A 108 10.31 -12.28 2.16
N GLY A 109 10.74 -13.53 1.93
CA GLY A 109 10.31 -14.36 0.80
C GLY A 109 11.05 -14.13 -0.51
N MET A 110 12.01 -13.19 -0.57
CA MET A 110 12.83 -12.96 -1.75
C MET A 110 14.04 -13.89 -1.79
N HIS A 111 14.40 -14.35 -2.99
CA HIS A 111 15.66 -15.04 -3.20
C HIS A 111 16.78 -14.01 -3.42
N ALA A 112 17.44 -13.62 -2.32
CA ALA A 112 18.55 -12.67 -2.34
C ALA A 112 19.85 -13.32 -1.82
N PRO A 113 21.03 -12.92 -2.31
CA PRO A 113 22.30 -13.28 -1.68
C PRO A 113 22.32 -12.79 -0.22
N TRP A 114 22.96 -13.54 0.68
CA TRP A 114 23.00 -13.21 2.13
C TRP A 114 23.50 -11.80 2.43
N ARG A 115 24.44 -11.27 1.63
CA ARG A 115 24.97 -9.90 1.77
C ARG A 115 23.93 -8.80 1.51
N MET A 116 22.80 -9.15 0.90
CA MET A 116 21.69 -8.25 0.55
C MET A 116 20.42 -8.55 1.36
N ASP A 117 20.43 -9.56 2.24
CA ASP A 117 19.24 -10.08 2.92
C ASP A 117 19.01 -9.49 4.33
N GLY A 118 19.85 -8.53 4.74
CA GLY A 118 19.71 -7.85 6.03
C GLY A 118 19.96 -8.75 7.24
N VAL A 119 20.84 -9.74 7.09
CA VAL A 119 21.27 -10.63 8.19
C VAL A 119 21.75 -9.78 9.36
N PRO A 120 21.32 -10.07 10.61
CA PRO A 120 21.79 -9.36 11.77
C PRO A 120 23.31 -9.56 11.92
N TYR A 121 24.01 -8.48 12.28
CA TYR A 121 25.41 -8.59 12.64
C TYR A 121 25.52 -9.38 13.95
N TYR A 122 26.45 -10.34 13.98
CA TYR A 122 26.99 -10.90 15.22
C TYR A 122 28.34 -10.20 15.47
N GLU A 123 28.51 -9.60 16.64
CA GLU A 123 29.81 -9.17 17.16
C GLU A 123 30.52 -10.34 17.85
#